data_AF-A0A7C1SXF3-F1
#
_entry.id   AF-A0A7C1SXF3-F1
#
_cell.length_a   1.000
_cell.length_b   1.000
_cell.length_c   1.000
_cell.angle_alpha   90.00
_cell.angle_beta   90.00
_cell.angle_gamma   90.00
#
_symmetry.space_group_name_H-M   'P 1'
#
loop_
_entity.id
_entity.type
_entity.pdbx_description
1 polymer ?
#
loop_
_entity_poly.entity_id
_entity_poly.type
_entity_poly.pdbx_seq_one_letter_code
_entity_poly.pdbx_strand_id
1 'polypeptide(L)'
;MQKMFSAHVAAPIVNLYDRFLRLGEGNQTAEEAERIRAVRLAVVGASTPWMMAANLCNAILTVFAFYGSPSATEVYVICGLILTVAVYTSLSWWRNRKRGMRERASLRGTVRAVIYAAILSGLWAALDVAAYHTADETQRMVLIALTVGMAGGGGFALATIPPASIVFC
;
A
#
# COMPACT_ATOMS: atom_id res chain seq x y z
N MET A 1 -36.39 1.99 -20.23
CA MET A 1 -35.95 0.75 -19.56
C MET A 1 -34.44 0.68 -19.25
N GLN A 2 -33.55 1.38 -19.98
CA GLN A 2 -32.09 1.30 -19.75
C GLN A 2 -31.57 2.01 -18.47
N LYS A 3 -32.29 3.04 -17.97
CA LYS A 3 -31.90 3.75 -16.74
C LYS A 3 -32.20 2.98 -15.44
N MET A 4 -33.07 1.98 -15.48
CA MET A 4 -33.51 1.23 -14.29
C MET A 4 -32.55 0.07 -13.94
N PHE A 5 -31.86 -0.49 -14.94
CA PHE A 5 -30.83 -1.54 -14.75
C PHE A 5 -29.53 -0.99 -14.15
N SER A 6 -29.13 0.24 -14.48
CA SER A 6 -27.91 0.87 -13.92
C SER A 6 -27.99 1.15 -12.42
N ALA A 7 -29.19 1.43 -11.89
CA ALA A 7 -29.39 1.75 -10.47
C ALA A 7 -29.32 0.50 -9.56
N HIS A 8 -29.80 -0.65 -10.04
CA HIS A 8 -29.82 -1.90 -9.27
C HIS A 8 -28.45 -2.59 -9.18
N VAL A 9 -27.52 -2.30 -10.08
CA VAL A 9 -26.13 -2.82 -10.03
C VAL A 9 -25.22 -1.92 -9.19
N ALA A 10 -25.46 -0.60 -9.21
CA ALA A 10 -24.64 0.36 -8.45
C ALA A 10 -24.83 0.24 -6.92
N ALA A 11 -26.07 0.03 -6.45
CA ALA A 11 -26.36 -0.10 -5.01
C ALA A 11 -25.64 -1.30 -4.32
N PRO A 12 -25.62 -2.52 -4.88
CA PRO A 12 -24.89 -3.65 -4.29
C PRO A 12 -23.37 -3.44 -4.26
N ILE A 13 -22.79 -2.81 -5.28
CA ILE A 13 -21.34 -2.54 -5.34
C ILE A 13 -20.93 -1.51 -4.29
N VAL A 14 -21.71 -0.45 -4.10
CA VAL A 14 -21.46 0.56 -3.05
C VAL A 14 -21.55 -0.08 -1.65
N ASN A 15 -22.49 -1.00 -1.46
CA ASN A 15 -22.66 -1.74 -0.21
C ASN A 15 -21.48 -2.70 0.07
N LEU A 16 -20.99 -3.40 -0.96
CA LEU A 16 -19.79 -4.25 -0.86
C LEU A 16 -18.53 -3.45 -0.55
N TYR A 17 -18.35 -2.29 -1.19
CA TYR A 17 -17.21 -1.40 -0.93
C TYR A 17 -17.21 -0.84 0.49
N ASP A 18 -18.35 -0.32 0.97
CA ASP A 18 -18.46 0.17 2.34
C ASP A 18 -18.25 -0.95 3.36
N ARG A 19 -18.76 -2.17 3.08
CA ARG A 19 -18.51 -3.35 3.90
C ARG A 19 -17.04 -3.77 3.92
N PHE A 20 -16.36 -3.69 2.79
CA PHE A 20 -14.92 -3.97 2.69
C PHE A 20 -14.09 -2.96 3.49
N LEU A 21 -14.40 -1.66 3.37
CA LEU A 21 -13.70 -0.62 4.12
C LEU A 21 -13.91 -0.71 5.64
N ARG A 22 -15.05 -1.26 6.07
CA ARG A 22 -15.40 -1.47 7.48
C ARG A 22 -15.05 -2.86 8.00
N LEU A 23 -14.21 -3.61 7.29
CA LEU A 23 -13.72 -4.90 7.77
C LEU A 23 -13.05 -4.74 9.15
N GLY A 24 -13.49 -5.56 10.11
CA GLY A 24 -13.01 -5.51 11.49
C GLY A 24 -13.73 -4.53 12.42
N GLU A 25 -14.89 -4.01 12.01
CA GLU A 25 -15.78 -3.13 12.81
C GLU A 25 -17.14 -3.77 13.16
N GLY A 26 -17.30 -5.06 12.86
CA GLY A 26 -18.53 -5.80 13.20
C GLY A 26 -18.78 -5.78 14.70
N ASN A 27 -20.00 -5.43 15.11
CA ASN A 27 -20.47 -5.34 16.51
C ASN A 27 -19.96 -4.14 17.33
N GLN A 28 -19.42 -3.08 16.69
CA GLN A 28 -19.01 -1.86 17.38
C GLN A 28 -20.06 -0.75 17.22
N THR A 29 -20.20 0.10 18.24
CA THR A 29 -20.94 1.37 18.08
C THR A 29 -20.18 2.32 17.15
N ALA A 30 -20.88 3.29 16.56
CA ALA A 30 -20.25 4.23 15.62
C ALA A 30 -19.07 5.00 16.26
N GLU A 31 -19.18 5.35 17.54
CA GLU A 31 -18.12 6.05 18.26
C GLU A 31 -16.91 5.16 18.57
N GLU A 32 -17.14 3.90 18.94
CA GLU A 32 -16.08 2.92 19.16
C GLU A 32 -15.31 2.64 17.88
N ALA A 33 -16.02 2.48 16.75
CA ALA A 33 -15.42 2.27 15.44
C ALA A 33 -14.51 3.46 15.05
N GLU A 34 -14.95 4.71 15.25
CA GLU A 34 -14.14 5.90 14.98
C GLU A 34 -12.88 6.00 15.83
N ARG A 35 -12.96 5.65 17.12
CA ARG A 35 -11.80 5.60 18.03
C ARG A 35 -10.83 4.49 17.65
N ILE A 36 -11.34 3.29 17.37
CA ILE A 36 -10.52 2.14 16.97
C ILE A 36 -9.81 2.42 15.64
N ARG A 37 -10.49 3.02 14.64
CA ARG A 37 -9.85 3.47 13.40
C ARG A 37 -8.71 4.45 13.68
N ALA A 38 -8.90 5.38 14.62
CA ALA A 38 -7.88 6.37 14.96
C ALA A 38 -6.62 5.71 15.53
N VAL A 39 -6.80 4.74 16.44
CA VAL A 39 -5.70 3.94 16.99
C VAL A 39 -5.00 3.12 15.90
N ARG A 40 -5.76 2.41 15.06
CA ARG A 40 -5.21 1.60 13.94
C ARG A 40 -4.37 2.47 12.99
N LEU A 41 -4.89 3.62 12.58
CA LEU A 41 -4.17 4.57 11.72
C LEU A 41 -2.95 5.18 12.41
N ALA A 42 -3.01 5.40 13.74
CA ALA A 42 -1.87 5.90 14.50
C ALA A 42 -0.74 4.87 14.58
N VAL A 43 -1.06 3.58 14.74
CA VAL A 43 -0.09 2.48 14.74
C VAL A 43 0.63 2.40 13.39
N VAL A 44 -0.11 2.40 12.28
CA VAL A 44 0.49 2.44 10.92
C VAL A 44 1.28 3.72 10.70
N GLY A 45 0.75 4.85 11.19
CA GLY A 45 1.45 6.13 11.16
C GLY A 45 2.81 6.05 11.85
N ALA A 46 2.89 5.44 13.04
CA ALA A 46 4.13 5.31 13.78
C ALA A 46 5.16 4.38 13.08
N SER A 47 4.71 3.35 12.37
CA SER A 47 5.58 2.44 11.61
C SER A 47 5.95 2.94 10.21
N THR A 48 5.23 3.92 9.67
CA THR A 48 5.45 4.51 8.33
C THR A 48 6.92 4.85 8.03
N PRO A 49 7.71 5.53 8.89
CA PRO A 49 9.11 5.81 8.57
C PRO A 49 9.95 4.55 8.35
N TRP A 50 9.72 3.49 9.13
CA TRP A 50 10.41 2.21 8.97
C TRP A 50 9.96 1.48 7.70
N MET A 51 8.66 1.50 7.39
CA MET A 51 8.14 0.95 6.14
C MET A 51 8.73 1.66 4.92
N MET A 52 8.83 2.99 4.95
CA MET A 52 9.40 3.75 3.85
C MET A 52 10.90 3.51 3.73
N ALA A 53 11.64 3.44 4.84
CA ALA A 53 13.05 3.06 4.82
C ALA A 53 13.28 1.70 4.14
N ALA A 54 12.43 0.69 4.45
CA ALA A 54 12.50 -0.60 3.77
C ALA A 54 12.24 -0.49 2.26
N ASN A 55 11.25 0.31 1.83
CA ASN A 55 10.99 0.55 0.40
C ASN A 55 12.17 1.25 -0.30
N LEU A 56 12.79 2.23 0.36
CA LEU A 56 13.99 2.90 -0.15
C LEU A 56 15.14 1.90 -0.32
N CYS A 57 15.44 1.10 0.70
CA CYS A 57 16.49 0.08 0.63
C CYS A 57 16.23 -0.93 -0.49
N ASN A 58 14.99 -1.44 -0.60
CA ASN A 58 14.61 -2.41 -1.63
C ASN A 58 14.73 -1.82 -3.04
N ALA A 59 14.27 -0.57 -3.25
CA ALA A 59 14.39 0.11 -4.54
C ALA A 59 15.86 0.35 -4.92
N ILE A 60 16.70 0.79 -3.97
CA ILE A 60 18.14 0.99 -4.20
C ILE A 60 18.81 -0.34 -4.56
N LEU A 61 18.53 -1.41 -3.81
CA LEU A 61 19.08 -2.74 -4.08
C LEU A 61 18.68 -3.24 -5.47
N THR A 62 17.41 -3.02 -5.86
CA THR A 62 16.90 -3.39 -7.20
C THR A 62 17.65 -2.65 -8.30
N VAL A 63 17.86 -1.33 -8.14
CA VAL A 63 18.62 -0.52 -9.11
C VAL A 63 20.04 -1.06 -9.29
N PHE A 64 20.72 -1.45 -8.21
CA PHE A 64 22.04 -2.06 -8.30
C PHE A 64 22.02 -3.45 -8.94
N ALA A 65 21.03 -4.28 -8.61
CA ALA A 65 20.90 -5.64 -9.16
C ALA A 65 20.65 -5.65 -10.68
N PHE A 66 19.95 -4.64 -11.18
CA PHE A 66 19.63 -4.50 -12.61
C PHE A 66 20.58 -3.56 -13.37
N TYR A 67 21.70 -3.18 -12.76
CA TYR A 67 22.67 -2.31 -13.42
C TYR A 67 23.26 -2.98 -14.68
N GLY A 68 23.08 -2.33 -15.83
CA GLY A 68 23.54 -2.85 -17.13
C GLY A 68 22.67 -3.96 -17.73
N SER A 69 21.51 -4.28 -17.13
CA SER A 69 20.53 -5.21 -17.69
C SER A 69 19.78 -4.60 -18.89
N PRO A 70 19.30 -5.40 -19.86
CA PRO A 70 18.43 -4.92 -20.94
C PRO A 70 17.19 -4.16 -20.45
N SER A 71 16.69 -4.51 -19.26
CA SER A 71 15.50 -3.89 -18.65
C SER A 71 15.82 -2.82 -17.61
N ALA A 72 17.08 -2.37 -17.55
CA ALA A 72 17.52 -1.36 -16.59
C ALA A 72 16.68 -0.08 -16.66
N THR A 73 16.33 0.38 -17.87
CA THR A 73 15.54 1.61 -18.03
C THR A 73 14.16 1.49 -17.40
N GLU A 74 13.44 0.38 -17.64
CA GLU A 74 12.10 0.15 -17.07
C GLU A 74 12.17 0.02 -15.55
N VAL A 75 13.14 -0.75 -15.04
CA VAL A 75 13.41 -0.90 -13.62
C VAL A 75 13.70 0.45 -12.97
N TYR A 76 14.54 1.30 -13.57
CA TYR A 76 14.87 2.61 -13.02
C TYR A 76 13.67 3.55 -12.97
N VAL A 77 12.80 3.52 -13.98
CA VAL A 77 11.56 4.31 -13.98
C VAL A 77 10.65 3.86 -12.83
N ILE A 78 10.43 2.55 -12.69
CA ILE A 78 9.55 2.00 -11.65
C ILE A 78 10.14 2.24 -10.25
N CYS A 79 11.43 1.97 -10.04
CA CYS A 79 12.13 2.26 -8.79
C CYS A 79 12.11 3.77 -8.48
N GLY A 80 12.25 4.64 -9.49
CA GLY A 80 12.12 6.09 -9.32
C GLY A 80 10.73 6.51 -8.82
N LEU A 81 9.66 5.87 -9.32
CA LEU A 81 8.30 6.08 -8.82
C LEU A 81 8.14 5.60 -7.38
N ILE A 82 8.66 4.42 -7.04
CA ILE A 82 8.64 3.86 -5.67
C ILE A 82 9.38 4.82 -4.72
N LEU A 83 10.57 5.28 -5.10
CA LEU A 83 11.36 6.24 -4.32
C LEU A 83 10.60 7.56 -4.14
N THR A 84 9.94 8.05 -5.18
CA THR A 84 9.11 9.27 -5.10
C THR A 84 7.98 9.11 -4.10
N VAL A 85 7.24 7.99 -4.15
CA VAL A 85 6.18 7.67 -3.18
C VAL A 85 6.76 7.57 -1.76
N ALA A 86 7.89 6.89 -1.59
CA ALA A 86 8.51 6.68 -0.29
C ALA A 86 9.00 7.99 0.35
N VAL A 87 9.67 8.84 -0.44
CA VAL A 87 10.15 10.15 0.01
C VAL A 87 8.98 11.09 0.28
N TYR A 88 7.99 11.17 -0.61
CA TYR A 88 6.81 12.00 -0.41
C TYR A 88 6.05 11.61 0.87
N THR A 89 5.85 10.31 1.09
CA THR A 89 5.19 9.78 2.29
C THR A 89 6.01 10.09 3.55
N SER A 90 7.33 9.92 3.50
CA SER A 90 8.21 10.23 4.63
C SER A 90 8.21 11.72 4.98
N LEU A 91 8.24 12.61 3.98
CA LEU A 91 8.16 14.05 4.17
C LEU A 91 6.79 14.48 4.70
N SER A 92 5.71 13.90 4.17
CA SER A 92 4.35 14.15 4.64
C SER A 92 4.18 13.72 6.09
N TRP A 93 4.73 12.55 6.46
CA TRP A 93 4.77 12.06 7.82
C TRP A 93 5.56 13.01 8.73
N TRP A 94 6.77 13.41 8.33
CA TRP A 94 7.62 14.31 9.12
C TRP A 94 6.93 15.65 9.40
N ARG A 95 6.30 16.24 8.37
CA ARG A 95 5.53 17.50 8.49
C ARG A 95 4.34 17.36 9.44
N ASN A 96 3.67 16.21 9.42
CA ASN A 96 2.48 15.97 10.22
C ASN A 96 2.77 15.32 11.59
N ARG A 97 4.01 14.92 11.89
CA ARG A 97 4.40 14.25 13.14
C ARG A 97 4.09 15.09 14.39
N LYS A 98 4.10 16.42 14.27
CA LYS A 98 3.77 17.35 15.37
C LYS A 98 2.26 17.53 15.58
N ARG A 99 1.42 17.08 14.64
CA ARG A 99 -0.04 17.09 14.84
C ARG A 99 -0.36 15.91 15.77
N GLY A 100 -0.87 16.22 16.96
CA GLY A 100 -1.24 15.22 17.96
C GLY A 100 -2.18 14.14 17.42
N MET A 101 -2.23 13.01 18.13
CA MET A 101 -3.09 11.88 17.76
C MET A 101 -4.54 12.34 17.66
N ARG A 102 -5.19 12.03 16.54
CA ARG A 102 -6.61 12.34 16.35
C ARG A 102 -7.43 11.43 17.27
N GLU A 103 -8.35 12.00 18.04
CA GLU A 103 -9.25 11.22 18.91
C GLU A 103 -10.30 10.42 18.14
N ARG A 104 -10.65 10.86 16.92
CA ARG A 104 -11.60 10.20 16.02
C ARG A 104 -11.06 10.19 14.60
N ALA A 105 -11.18 9.06 13.91
CA ALA A 105 -10.79 8.95 12.50
C ALA A 105 -11.97 8.55 11.61
N SER A 106 -12.24 9.41 10.62
CA SER A 106 -13.20 9.11 9.56
C SER A 106 -12.68 8.00 8.64
N LEU A 107 -13.60 7.39 7.87
CA LEU A 107 -13.33 6.41 6.82
C LEU A 107 -12.27 6.87 5.79
N ARG A 108 -12.10 8.19 5.61
CA ARG A 108 -11.12 8.78 4.67
C ARG A 108 -9.68 8.37 4.97
N GLY A 109 -9.34 8.12 6.24
CA GLY A 109 -8.01 7.65 6.62
C GLY A 109 -7.75 6.23 6.11
N THR A 110 -8.72 5.35 6.32
CA THR A 110 -8.71 3.98 5.80
C THR A 110 -8.63 3.95 4.28
N VAL A 111 -9.44 4.75 3.58
CA VAL A 111 -9.41 4.84 2.11
C VAL A 111 -8.03 5.28 1.61
N ARG A 112 -7.42 6.29 2.24
CA ARG A 112 -6.07 6.72 1.88
C ARG A 112 -5.05 5.59 2.08
N ALA A 113 -5.09 4.87 3.19
CA ALA A 113 -4.21 3.74 3.44
C ALA A 113 -4.36 2.66 2.37
N VAL A 114 -5.60 2.33 1.97
CA VAL A 114 -5.88 1.38 0.88
C VAL A 114 -5.31 1.87 -0.46
N ILE A 115 -5.47 3.16 -0.79
CA ILE A 115 -4.92 3.73 -2.02
C ILE A 115 -3.39 3.65 -2.04
N TYR A 116 -2.72 3.99 -0.93
CA TYR A 116 -1.26 3.86 -0.83
C TYR A 116 -0.81 2.41 -0.96
N ALA A 117 -1.53 1.47 -0.33
CA ALA A 117 -1.26 0.05 -0.46
C ALA A 117 -1.38 -0.42 -1.91
N ALA A 118 -2.46 -0.03 -2.60
CA ALA A 118 -2.69 -0.38 -4.00
C ALA A 118 -1.63 0.19 -4.94
N ILE A 119 -1.26 1.47 -4.77
CA ILE A 119 -0.22 2.12 -5.59
C ILE A 119 1.12 1.41 -5.38
N LEU A 120 1.51 1.18 -4.12
CA LEU A 120 2.82 0.61 -3.82
C LEU A 120 2.90 -0.85 -4.25
N SER A 121 1.89 -1.67 -3.96
CA SER A 121 1.80 -3.05 -4.44
C SER A 121 1.79 -3.11 -5.97
N GLY A 122 1.00 -2.25 -6.63
CA GLY A 122 0.96 -2.15 -8.09
C GLY A 122 2.30 -1.80 -8.72
N LEU A 123 3.10 -0.92 -8.09
CA LEU A 123 4.45 -0.60 -8.56
C LEU A 123 5.41 -1.78 -8.42
N TRP A 124 5.33 -2.53 -7.31
CA TRP A 124 6.14 -3.74 -7.11
C TRP A 124 5.74 -4.86 -8.08
N ALA A 125 4.45 -5.09 -8.30
CA ALA A 125 3.96 -6.04 -9.29
C ALA A 125 4.38 -5.63 -10.73
N ALA A 126 4.33 -4.34 -11.05
CA ALA A 126 4.81 -3.84 -12.34
C ALA A 126 6.31 -4.06 -12.53
N LEU A 127 7.11 -3.90 -11.47
CA LEU A 127 8.54 -4.21 -11.49
C LEU A 127 8.79 -5.67 -11.85
N ASP A 128 8.08 -6.59 -11.20
CA ASP A 128 8.20 -8.03 -11.47
C ASP A 128 7.84 -8.35 -12.92
N VAL A 129 6.72 -7.81 -13.42
CA VAL A 129 6.27 -8.03 -14.80
C VAL A 129 7.28 -7.49 -15.82
N ALA A 130 7.84 -6.30 -15.60
CA ALA A 130 8.79 -5.67 -16.51
C ALA A 130 10.16 -6.39 -16.51
N ALA A 131 10.66 -6.75 -15.33
CA ALA A 131 12.03 -7.21 -15.18
C ALA A 131 12.22 -8.72 -15.36
N TYR A 132 11.20 -9.54 -15.03
CA TYR A 132 11.38 -10.99 -14.87
C TYR A 132 11.74 -11.72 -16.17
N HIS A 133 11.17 -11.32 -17.31
CA HIS A 133 11.38 -11.98 -18.60
C HIS A 133 12.84 -11.92 -19.06
N THR A 134 13.50 -10.79 -18.82
CA THR A 134 14.87 -10.49 -19.23
C THR A 134 15.91 -10.72 -18.13
N ALA A 135 15.46 -10.97 -16.90
CA ALA A 135 16.34 -11.13 -15.75
C ALA A 135 17.17 -12.41 -15.86
N ASP A 136 18.45 -12.31 -15.49
CA ASP A 136 19.29 -13.49 -15.25
C ASP A 136 18.87 -14.25 -13.98
N GLU A 137 19.53 -15.38 -13.70
CA GLU A 137 19.19 -16.23 -12.55
C GLU A 137 19.33 -15.49 -11.21
N THR A 138 20.37 -14.67 -11.04
CA THR A 138 20.60 -13.92 -9.80
C THR A 138 19.58 -12.80 -9.64
N GLN A 139 19.29 -12.07 -10.71
CA GLN A 139 18.25 -11.03 -10.76
C GLN A 139 16.86 -11.61 -10.46
N ARG A 140 16.52 -12.80 -10.97
CA ARG A 140 15.27 -13.48 -10.64
C ARG A 140 15.19 -13.87 -9.17
N MET A 141 16.29 -14.35 -8.58
CA MET A 141 16.33 -14.64 -7.13
C MET A 141 16.11 -13.36 -6.31
N VAL A 142 16.70 -12.23 -6.72
CA VAL A 142 16.47 -10.92 -6.09
C VAL A 142 15.01 -10.51 -6.20
N LEU A 143 14.40 -10.58 -7.39
CA LEU A 143 12.98 -10.27 -7.58
C LEU A 143 12.10 -11.14 -6.68
N ILE A 144 12.27 -12.46 -6.71
CA ILE A 144 11.49 -13.38 -5.86
C ILE A 144 11.62 -13.04 -4.38
N ALA A 145 12.86 -12.78 -3.91
CA ALA A 145 13.10 -12.42 -2.52
C ALA A 145 12.40 -11.09 -2.15
N LEU A 146 12.42 -10.11 -3.05
CA LEU A 146 11.74 -8.84 -2.87
C LEU A 146 10.22 -9.01 -2.87
N THR A 147 9.64 -9.71 -3.85
CA THR A 147 8.19 -9.93 -3.95
C THR A 147 7.64 -10.65 -2.71
N VAL A 148 8.30 -11.74 -2.28
CA VAL A 148 7.90 -12.49 -1.08
C VAL A 148 8.07 -11.61 0.17
N GLY A 149 9.19 -10.89 0.27
CA GLY A 149 9.45 -9.98 1.39
C GLY A 149 8.43 -8.84 1.48
N MET A 150 8.01 -8.28 0.34
CA MET A 150 7.00 -7.23 0.29
C MET A 150 5.61 -7.76 0.63
N ALA A 151 5.19 -8.89 0.05
CA ALA A 151 3.90 -9.50 0.35
C ALA A 151 3.76 -9.80 1.85
N GLY A 152 4.79 -10.39 2.47
CA GLY A 152 4.81 -10.61 3.92
C GLY A 152 4.92 -9.30 4.70
N GLY A 153 6.01 -8.55 4.50
CA GLY A 153 6.34 -7.37 5.30
C GLY A 153 5.31 -6.24 5.18
N GLY A 154 4.87 -5.91 3.96
CA GLY A 154 3.86 -4.88 3.73
C GLY A 154 2.46 -5.32 4.19
N GLY A 155 2.09 -6.58 3.95
CA GLY A 155 0.85 -7.17 4.46
C GLY A 155 0.76 -7.11 5.99
N PHE A 156 1.82 -7.51 6.69
CA PHE A 156 1.88 -7.44 8.16
C PHE A 156 1.95 -6.01 8.68
N ALA A 157 2.71 -5.12 8.04
CA ALA A 157 2.81 -3.72 8.45
C ALA A 157 1.44 -3.00 8.39
N LEU A 158 0.56 -3.44 7.49
CA LEU A 158 -0.79 -2.92 7.32
C LEU A 158 -1.88 -3.76 8.01
N ALA A 159 -1.53 -4.80 8.76
CA ALA A 159 -2.50 -5.75 9.34
C ALA A 159 -3.53 -5.10 10.27
N THR A 160 -3.19 -3.97 10.90
CA THR A 160 -4.13 -3.19 11.73
C THR A 160 -5.23 -2.51 10.92
N ILE A 161 -5.05 -2.39 9.59
CA ILE A 161 -6.04 -1.88 8.64
C ILE A 161 -6.33 -3.01 7.64
N PRO A 162 -7.27 -3.93 7.97
CA PRO A 162 -7.53 -5.12 7.16
C PRO A 162 -7.71 -4.88 5.65
N PRO A 163 -8.50 -3.88 5.18
CA PRO A 163 -8.65 -3.66 3.75
C PRO A 163 -7.35 -3.21 3.08
N ALA A 164 -6.47 -2.50 3.77
CA ALA A 164 -5.19 -2.08 3.22
C ALA A 164 -4.19 -3.24 3.15
N SER A 165 -4.19 -4.12 4.17
CA SER A 165 -3.38 -5.35 4.18
C SER A 165 -3.76 -6.28 3.02
N ILE A 166 -5.05 -6.52 2.81
CA ILE A 166 -5.55 -7.37 1.71
C ILE A 166 -5.19 -6.81 0.34
N VAL A 167 -5.28 -5.49 0.16
CA VAL A 167 -4.96 -4.83 -1.11
C VAL A 167 -3.46 -4.78 -1.37
N PHE A 168 -2.64 -4.88 -0.32
CA PHE A 168 -1.19 -4.85 -0.47
C PHE A 168 -0.62 -6.18 -0.99
N CYS A 169 -1.14 -7.29 -0.48
CA CYS A 169 -0.71 -8.65 -0.83
C CYS A 169 -1.16 -9.04 -2.24
#